data_AF-A0A3P7PZA4-F1
#
_entry.id   AF-A0A3P7PZA4-F1
#
_cell.length_a   1.000
_cell.length_b   1.000
_cell.length_c   1.000
_cell.angle_alpha   90.00
_cell.angle_beta   90.00
_cell.angle_gamma   90.00
#
_symmetry.space_group_name_H-M   'P 1'
#
loop_
_entity.id
_entity.type
_entity.pdbx_description
1 polymer ?
#
loop_
_entity_poly.entity_id
_entity_poly.type
_entity_poly.pdbx_seq_one_letter_code
_entity_poly.pdbx_strand_id
1 'polypeptide(L)' 'MFASFTEIGTENLITMDYVNGGISYLVVCFGGIGIGILVALFASFITK' A
#
# COMPACT_ATOMS: atom_id res chain seq x y z
N MET A 1 -4.27 6.16 4.36
CA MET A 1 -5.23 6.30 3.25
C MET A 1 -6.66 6.45 3.79
N PHE A 2 -7.24 5.44 4.46
CA PHE A 2 -8.63 5.50 4.95
C PHE A 2 -8.94 6.74 5.80
N ALA A 3 -8.09 7.07 6.79
CA ALA A 3 -8.27 8.26 7.62
C ALA A 3 -8.32 9.58 6.83
N SER A 4 -7.54 9.69 5.75
CA SER A 4 -7.52 10.90 4.91
C SER A 4 -8.80 11.04 4.08
N PHE A 5 -9.37 9.94 3.57
CA PHE A 5 -10.69 9.99 2.91
C PHE A 5 -11.82 10.31 3.89
N THR A 6 -11.70 9.83 5.13
CA THR A 6 -12.67 10.16 6.19
C THR A 6 -12.61 11.64 6.59
N GLU A 7 -11.43 12.24 6.60
CA GLU A 7 -11.24 13.68 6.91
C GLU A 7 -11.63 14.61 5.76
N ILE A 8 -11.45 14.21 4.50
CA ILE A 8 -11.86 15.02 3.34
C ILE A 8 -13.39 15.14 3.25
N GLY A 9 -14.12 14.07 3.56
CA GLY A 9 -15.57 14.01 3.42
C GLY A 9 -16.02 13.81 1.96
N THR A 10 -17.13 13.11 1.76
CA THR A 10 -17.61 12.71 0.41
C THR A 10 -17.88 13.87 -0.53
N GLU A 11 -18.26 15.01 0.03
CA GLU A 11 -18.62 16.24 -0.66
C GLU A 11 -17.41 17.02 -1.21
N ASN A 12 -16.19 16.74 -0.71
CA ASN A 12 -14.97 17.44 -1.14
C ASN A 12 -14.03 16.56 -1.98
N LEU A 13 -14.45 15.34 -2.34
CA LEU A 13 -13.64 14.42 -3.12
C LEU A 13 -13.45 14.93 -4.55
N ILE A 14 -12.20 15.12 -4.94
CA ILE A 14 -11.82 15.45 -6.32
C ILE A 14 -11.32 14.20 -7.04
N THR A 15 -11.36 14.21 -8.38
CA THR A 15 -10.91 13.07 -9.21
C THR A 15 -9.50 12.58 -8.85
N MET A 16 -8.62 13.48 -8.43
CA MET A 16 -7.24 13.14 -8.06
C MET A 16 -7.16 12.27 -6.80
N ASP A 17 -8.12 12.39 -5.88
CA ASP A 17 -8.15 11.57 -4.66
C ASP A 17 -8.38 10.10 -5.01
N TYR A 18 -9.26 9.81 -5.95
CA TYR A 18 -9.50 8.45 -6.44
C TYR A 18 -8.26 7.84 -7.10
N VAL A 19 -7.54 8.63 -7.90
CA VAL A 19 -6.28 8.20 -8.54
C VAL A 19 -5.23 7.89 -7.48
N ASN A 20 -5.03 8.79 -6.53
CA ASN A 20 -4.10 8.62 -5.42
C ASN A 20 -4.46 7.41 -4.55
N GLY A 21 -5.75 7.17 -4.34
CA GLY A 21 -6.26 6.00 -3.64
C GLY A 21 -5.93 4.70 -4.36
N GLY A 22 -6.19 4.64 -5.67
CA GLY A 22 -5.86 3.48 -6.51
C GLY A 22 -4.36 3.18 -6.54
N ILE A 23 -3.52 4.21 -6.70
CA ILE A 23 -2.06 4.05 -6.68
C ILE A 23 -1.58 3.57 -5.30
N SER A 24 -2.10 4.16 -4.21
CA SER A 24 -1.73 3.78 -2.85
C SER A 24 -2.03 2.30 -2.56
N TYR A 25 -3.15 1.77 -3.06
CA TYR A 25 -3.48 0.35 -2.96
C TYR A 25 -2.39 -0.54 -3.60
N LEU A 26 -1.97 -0.23 -4.83
CA LEU A 26 -0.93 -0.98 -5.53
C LEU A 26 0.41 -0.92 -4.79
N VAL A 27 0.78 0.26 -4.29
CA VAL A 27 2.03 0.45 -3.52
C VAL A 27 2.02 -0.40 -2.24
N VAL A 28 0.90 -0.46 -1.51
CA VAL A 28 0.80 -1.29 -0.31
C VAL A 28 0.85 -2.78 -0.64
N CYS A 29 0.10 -3.23 -1.65
CA CYS A 29 0.08 -4.63 -2.06
C CYS A 29 1.46 -5.11 -2.54
N PHE A 30 2.06 -4.41 -3.50
CA PHE A 30 3.37 -4.78 -4.03
C PHE A 30 4.51 -4.50 -3.04
N GLY A 31 4.37 -3.48 -2.18
CA GLY A 31 5.30 -3.23 -1.09
C GLY A 31 5.35 -4.38 -0.09
N GLY A 32 4.18 -4.90 0.32
CA GLY A 32 4.07 -6.06 1.19
C GLY A 32 4.66 -7.32 0.55
N ILE A 33 4.37 -7.58 -0.72
CA ILE A 33 4.98 -8.68 -1.49
C ILE A 33 6.50 -8.54 -1.55
N GLY A 34 7.00 -7.34 -1.87
CA GLY A 34 8.43 -7.06 -1.94
C GLY A 34 9.15 -7.33 -0.62
N ILE A 35 8.60 -6.84 0.50
CA ILE A 35 9.14 -7.13 1.83
C ILE A 35 9.07 -8.63 2.13
N GLY A 36 7.96 -9.31 1.82
CA GLY A 36 7.82 -10.75 2.02
C GLY A 36 8.88 -11.55 1.27
N ILE A 37 9.16 -11.19 0.01
CA ILE A 37 10.23 -11.81 -0.80
C ILE A 37 11.61 -11.55 -0.19
N LEU A 38 11.89 -10.33 0.24
CA LEU A 38 13.17 -10.00 0.88
C LEU A 38 13.37 -10.81 2.16
N VAL A 39 12.36 -10.90 3.01
CA VAL A 39 12.40 -11.68 4.25
C VAL A 39 12.59 -13.17 3.94
N ALA A 40 11.86 -13.72 2.97
CA ALA A 40 12.01 -15.11 2.55
C ALA A 40 13.42 -15.41 2.02
N LEU A 41 14.01 -14.48 1.28
CA LEU A 41 15.39 -14.57 0.80
C LEU A 41 16.38 -14.65 1.97
N PHE A 42 16.27 -13.75 2.96
CA PHE A 42 17.13 -13.82 4.15
C PHE A 42 16.89 -15.09 4.97
N ALA A 43 15.64 -15.50 5.17
CA ALA A 43 15.28 -16.72 5.89
C ALA A 43 15.95 -17.95 5.24
N SER A 44 15.99 -18.03 3.90
CA SER A 44 16.63 -19.14 3.17
C SER A 44 18.12 -19.33 3.48
N PHE A 45 18.82 -18.28 3.93
CA PHE A 45 20.23 -18.38 4.36
C PHE A 45 20.39 -18.88 5.79
N ILE A 46 19.37 -18.68 6.64
CA ILE A 46 19.38 -19.03 8.06
C ILE A 46 18.84 -20.44 8.28
N THR A 47 17.77 -20.82 7.59
CA THR A 47 17.10 -22.13 7.75
C THR A 47 17.77 -23.26 6.96
N LYS A 48 19.08 -23.16 6.73
CA LYS A 48 19.89 -24.23 6.14
C LYS A 48 20.05 -25.40 7.11
#